data_AF-A0A3P6R1X3-F1
#
_entry.id   AF-A0A3P6R1X3-F1
#
_cell.length_a   1.000
_cell.length_b   1.000
_cell.length_c   1.000
_cell.angle_alpha   90.00
_cell.angle_beta   90.00
_cell.angle_gamma   90.00
#
_symmetry.space_group_name_H-M   'P 1'
#
loop_
_entity.id
_entity.type
_entity.pdbx_description
1 polymer ?
#
loop_
_entity_poly.entity_id
_entity_poly.type
_entity_poly.pdbx_seq_one_letter_code
_entity_poly.pdbx_strand_id
1 'polypeptide(L)'
;MMVICEVIGCIMFRAKLALGEILSYDGRRLPPAKNMLKLSYACELEASATHYAAHCPSMRSRASSRPNQGENFLRLTKVGFPSFAGAVNMTVYDWWSVVGDTRGINNTAELKAHHLRSPIASFTQVIINHSQNKASLIMTMTDGMGND
;
A
#
# COMPACT_ATOMS: atom_id res chain seq x y z
N MET A 1 4.76 13.93 15.45
CA MET A 1 4.86 14.74 14.21
C MET A 1 4.28 13.92 13.07
N MET A 2 3.16 14.38 12.51
CA MET A 2 2.34 13.71 11.49
C MET A 2 2.72 14.27 10.13
N VAL A 3 3.22 13.45 9.20
CA VAL A 3 3.38 13.90 7.82
C VAL A 3 2.15 13.44 7.05
N ILE A 4 1.52 14.45 6.46
CA ILE A 4 0.34 14.37 5.63
C ILE A 4 0.79 14.13 4.18
N CYS A 5 0.20 13.13 3.54
CA CYS A 5 0.06 13.00 2.09
C CYS A 5 1.33 12.80 1.23
N GLU A 6 1.69 11.54 0.98
CA GLU A 6 2.42 11.16 -0.25
C GLU A 6 1.70 10.00 -0.97
N VAL A 7 0.79 10.34 -1.87
CA VAL A 7 0.19 9.38 -2.84
C VAL A 7 1.07 9.25 -4.10
N ILE A 8 2.13 10.06 -4.21
CA ILE A 8 2.98 10.18 -5.41
C ILE A 8 3.64 8.84 -5.76
N GLY A 9 4.20 8.12 -4.77
CA GLY A 9 4.81 6.80 -5.00
C GLY A 9 3.84 5.81 -5.63
N CYS A 10 2.62 5.69 -5.08
CA CYS A 10 1.57 4.83 -5.62
C CYS A 10 1.18 5.21 -7.05
N ILE A 11 1.07 6.51 -7.36
CA ILE A 11 0.75 7.00 -8.71
C ILE A 11 1.82 6.57 -9.72
N MET A 12 3.10 6.70 -9.36
CA MET A 12 4.21 6.31 -10.23
C MET A 12 4.23 4.81 -10.50
N PHE A 13 3.99 3.99 -9.47
CA PHE A 13 3.91 2.55 -9.62
C PHE A 13 2.75 2.11 -10.53
N ARG A 14 1.58 2.72 -10.35
CA ARG A 14 0.42 2.50 -11.22
C ARG A 14 0.72 2.89 -12.67
N ALA A 15 1.40 4.01 -12.90
CA ALA A 15 1.78 4.43 -14.26
C ALA A 15 2.68 3.39 -14.96
N LYS A 16 3.72 2.90 -14.27
CA LYS A 16 4.61 1.86 -14.83
C LYS A 16 3.88 0.55 -15.12
N LEU A 17 2.95 0.15 -14.26
CA LEU A 17 2.10 -1.02 -14.52
C LEU A 17 1.18 -0.81 -15.72
N ALA A 18 0.57 0.37 -15.84
CA ALA A 18 -0.26 0.70 -16.99
C ALA A 18 0.51 0.60 -18.32
N LEU A 19 1.80 0.91 -18.31
CA LEU A 19 2.71 0.77 -19.45
C LEU A 19 3.23 -0.67 -19.67
N GLY A 20 2.93 -1.62 -18.79
CA GLY A 20 3.43 -2.99 -18.90
C GLY A 20 4.94 -3.12 -18.62
N GLU A 21 5.49 -2.25 -17.76
CA GLU A 21 6.92 -2.21 -17.42
C GLU A 21 7.27 -3.03 -16.17
N ILE A 22 6.29 -3.69 -15.57
CA ILE A 22 6.44 -4.39 -14.30
C ILE A 22 6.62 -5.87 -14.53
N LEU A 23 7.67 -6.43 -13.95
CA LEU A 23 7.92 -7.87 -13.95
C LEU A 23 7.16 -8.54 -12.81
N SER A 24 6.61 -9.71 -13.10
CA SER A 24 6.11 -10.63 -12.09
C SER A 24 7.27 -11.45 -11.53
N TYR A 25 7.01 -12.19 -10.44
CA TYR A 25 7.96 -13.14 -9.85
C TYR A 25 8.63 -14.10 -10.84
N ASP A 26 7.92 -14.51 -11.91
CA ASP A 26 8.48 -15.42 -12.93
C ASP A 26 9.35 -14.72 -13.99
N GLY A 27 9.62 -13.42 -13.83
CA GLY A 27 10.40 -12.61 -14.77
C GLY A 27 9.64 -12.20 -16.02
N ARG A 28 8.36 -12.55 -16.17
CA ARG A 28 7.52 -12.08 -17.28
C ARG A 28 6.91 -10.73 -16.94
N ARG A 29 6.70 -9.90 -17.97
CA ARG A 29 5.97 -8.64 -17.82
C ARG A 29 4.49 -8.89 -17.52
N LEU A 30 3.95 -8.12 -16.58
CA LEU A 30 2.51 -7.97 -16.40
C LEU A 30 1.91 -7.26 -17.62
N PRO A 31 0.68 -7.59 -18.00
CA PRO A 31 0.04 -6.99 -19.17
C PRO A 31 -0.21 -5.49 -18.93
N PRO A 32 -0.12 -4.65 -19.97
CA PRO A 32 -0.46 -3.23 -19.85
C PRO A 32 -1.93 -3.08 -19.45
N ALA A 33 -2.20 -2.14 -18.55
CA ALA A 33 -3.55 -1.89 -18.07
C ALA A 33 -4.25 -0.82 -18.93
N LYS A 34 -5.46 -1.14 -19.39
CA LYS A 34 -6.38 -0.14 -19.97
C LYS A 34 -7.21 0.48 -18.86
N ASN A 35 -7.41 1.80 -18.91
CA ASN A 35 -8.25 2.56 -17.95
C ASN A 35 -7.79 2.47 -16.48
N MET A 36 -6.48 2.45 -16.22
CA MET A 36 -5.97 2.61 -14.87
C MET A 36 -6.21 4.03 -14.36
N LEU A 37 -7.07 4.15 -13.34
CA LEU A 37 -7.47 5.46 -12.83
C LEU A 37 -6.31 6.08 -12.04
N LYS A 38 -6.12 7.40 -12.14
CA LYS A 38 -5.13 8.13 -11.33
C LYS A 38 -5.64 8.26 -9.89
N LEU A 39 -4.82 7.83 -8.91
CA LEU A 39 -5.20 7.94 -7.50
C LEU A 39 -5.35 9.41 -7.11
N SER A 40 -6.43 9.70 -6.39
CA SER A 40 -6.67 11.00 -5.78
C SER A 40 -6.52 10.90 -4.27
N TYR A 41 -6.08 12.00 -3.66
CA TYR A 41 -6.02 12.10 -2.22
C TYR A 41 -7.42 12.22 -1.62
N ALA A 42 -7.65 11.62 -0.45
CA ALA A 42 -8.90 11.76 0.29
C ALA A 42 -8.65 11.99 1.79
N CYS A 43 -9.04 13.18 2.27
CA CYS A 43 -8.90 13.57 3.67
C CYS A 43 -9.64 12.62 4.63
N GLU A 44 -10.82 12.12 4.25
CA GLU A 44 -11.59 11.17 5.07
C GLU A 44 -10.84 9.85 5.30
N LEU A 45 -10.11 9.37 4.30
CA LEU A 45 -9.27 8.17 4.42
C LEU A 45 -8.01 8.45 5.23
N GLU A 46 -7.46 9.68 5.19
CA GLU A 46 -6.38 10.08 6.08
C GLU A 46 -6.87 10.12 7.53
N ALA A 47 -8.03 10.72 7.79
CA ALA A 47 -8.58 10.83 9.12
C ALA A 47 -8.84 9.44 9.74
N SER A 48 -9.42 8.51 8.98
CA SER A 48 -9.64 7.14 9.47
C SER A 48 -8.33 6.38 9.73
N ALA A 49 -7.36 6.49 8.81
CA ALA A 49 -6.04 5.87 8.97
C ALA A 49 -5.27 6.45 10.15
N THR A 50 -5.31 7.77 10.32
CA THR A 50 -4.67 8.50 11.43
C THR A 50 -5.29 8.10 12.76
N HIS A 51 -6.62 8.05 12.83
CA HIS A 51 -7.33 7.61 14.04
C HIS A 51 -6.92 6.18 14.42
N TYR A 52 -6.86 5.24 13.46
CA TYR A 52 -6.42 3.88 13.77
C TYR A 52 -4.95 3.81 14.20
N ALA A 53 -4.07 4.48 13.46
CA ALA A 53 -2.63 4.47 13.70
C ALA A 53 -2.23 5.14 15.04
N ALA A 54 -3.01 6.12 15.52
CA ALA A 54 -2.84 6.76 16.83
C ALA A 54 -2.93 5.78 18.02
N HIS A 55 -3.55 4.61 17.83
CA HIS A 55 -3.63 3.56 18.84
C HIS A 55 -2.41 2.63 18.86
N CYS A 56 -1.38 2.94 18.07
CA CYS A 56 -0.16 2.14 17.97
C CYS A 56 -0.40 0.65 17.67
N PRO A 57 -1.28 0.28 16.72
CA PRO A 57 -1.71 -1.10 16.54
C PRO A 57 -0.55 -1.99 16.06
N SER A 58 -0.59 -3.25 16.44
CA SER A 58 0.37 -4.28 15.99
C SER A 58 -0.09 -5.01 14.73
N MET A 59 -1.32 -4.78 14.28
CA MET A 59 -1.93 -5.42 13.12
C MET A 59 -2.88 -4.48 12.41
N ARG A 60 -3.41 -4.92 11.27
CA ARG A 60 -4.38 -4.19 10.45
C ARG A 60 -5.74 -4.08 11.15
N SER A 61 -6.51 -3.03 10.84
CA SER A 61 -7.86 -2.86 11.38
C SER A 61 -8.82 -3.94 10.86
N ARG A 62 -9.86 -4.25 11.64
CA ARG A 62 -10.88 -5.22 11.23
C ARG A 62 -11.65 -4.66 10.03
N ALA A 63 -11.92 -5.48 9.02
CA ALA A 63 -12.68 -5.02 7.85
C ALA A 63 -14.06 -4.43 8.22
N SER A 64 -14.69 -4.93 9.29
CA SER A 64 -15.95 -4.40 9.81
C SER A 64 -15.86 -2.99 10.39
N SER A 65 -14.68 -2.52 10.82
CA SER A 65 -14.49 -1.15 11.31
C SER A 65 -14.19 -0.15 10.19
N ARG A 66 -14.07 -0.62 8.94
CA ARG A 66 -13.72 0.21 7.78
C ARG A 66 -14.51 -0.24 6.53
N PRO A 67 -15.85 -0.17 6.57
CA PRO A 67 -16.68 -0.63 5.47
C PRO A 67 -16.29 0.09 4.17
N ASN A 68 -16.16 -0.67 3.09
CA ASN A 68 -15.77 -0.20 1.76
C ASN A 68 -14.36 0.42 1.66
N GLN A 69 -13.49 0.22 2.65
CA GLN A 69 -12.11 0.70 2.61
C GLN A 69 -11.11 -0.47 2.61
N GLY A 70 -10.19 -0.45 1.65
CA GLY A 70 -8.99 -1.26 1.68
C GLY A 70 -7.98 -0.74 2.70
N GLU A 71 -7.00 -1.55 3.07
CA GLU A 71 -5.93 -1.14 4.00
C GLU A 71 -4.69 -1.94 3.71
N ASN A 72 -3.59 -1.23 3.46
CA ASN A 72 -2.26 -1.79 3.63
C ASN A 72 -1.73 -1.35 5.00
N PHE A 73 -1.07 -2.27 5.69
CA PHE A 73 -0.55 -2.06 7.03
C PHE A 73 0.91 -2.50 7.07
N LEU A 74 1.76 -1.65 7.63
CA LEU A 74 3.15 -1.97 7.93
C LEU A 74 3.52 -1.34 9.26
N ARG A 75 4.23 -2.10 10.10
CA ARG A 75 4.81 -1.60 11.34
C ARG A 75 6.32 -1.65 11.22
N LEU A 76 6.95 -0.50 11.32
CA LEU A 76 8.40 -0.34 11.21
C LEU A 76 8.99 0.05 12.56
N THR A 77 10.21 -0.41 12.82
CA THR A 77 11.05 0.18 13.87
C THR A 77 11.69 1.45 13.32
N LYS A 78 11.76 2.52 14.14
CA LYS A 78 12.40 3.79 13.75
C LYS A 78 13.86 3.63 13.33
N VAL A 79 14.55 2.61 13.86
CA VAL A 79 15.95 2.30 13.55
C VAL A 79 16.11 2.13 12.04
N GLY A 80 16.95 2.99 11.43
CA GLY A 80 17.26 2.93 9.99
C GLY A 80 16.54 3.95 9.11
N PHE A 81 15.60 4.73 9.64
CA PHE A 81 14.88 5.75 8.85
C PHE A 81 15.28 7.18 9.26
N PRO A 82 16.05 7.89 8.43
CA PRO A 82 16.53 9.25 8.76
C PRO A 82 15.41 10.31 8.66
N SER A 83 14.31 10.01 7.98
CA SER A 83 13.16 10.88 7.85
C SER A 83 11.88 10.08 7.71
N PHE A 84 10.76 10.72 8.05
CA PHE A 84 9.44 10.15 7.85
C PHE A 84 9.14 9.90 6.36
N ALA A 85 9.49 10.85 5.49
CA ALA A 85 9.32 10.70 4.04
C ALA A 85 10.11 9.50 3.50
N GLY A 86 11.32 9.24 4.03
CA GLY A 86 12.09 8.05 3.69
C GLY A 86 11.37 6.75 4.11
N ALA A 87 10.81 6.73 5.32
CA ALA A 87 10.06 5.59 5.81
C ALA A 87 8.75 5.35 5.03
N VAL A 88 8.04 6.42 4.66
CA VAL A 88 6.86 6.37 3.79
C VAL A 88 7.21 5.79 2.41
N ASN A 89 8.25 6.32 1.77
CA ASN A 89 8.68 5.82 0.45
C ASN A 89 9.07 4.34 0.51
N MET A 90 9.78 3.92 1.58
CA MET A 90 10.09 2.51 1.80
C MET A 90 8.82 1.66 2.00
N THR A 91 7.86 2.15 2.77
CA THR A 91 6.60 1.43 3.02
C THR A 91 5.81 1.19 1.72
N VAL A 92 5.72 2.21 0.85
CA VAL A 92 5.05 2.04 -0.45
C VAL A 92 5.83 1.06 -1.33
N TYR A 93 7.15 1.14 -1.31
CA TYR A 93 8.00 0.20 -2.02
C TYR A 93 7.82 -1.24 -1.54
N ASP A 94 7.78 -1.48 -0.22
CA ASP A 94 7.56 -2.82 0.36
C ASP A 94 6.20 -3.40 -0.05
N TRP A 95 5.15 -2.59 -0.05
CA TRP A 95 3.85 -3.05 -0.53
C TRP A 95 3.84 -3.38 -2.02
N TRP A 96 4.69 -2.70 -2.79
CA TRP A 96 4.83 -2.87 -4.22
C TRP A 96 5.69 -4.08 -4.61
N SER A 97 6.85 -4.26 -3.96
CA SER A 97 7.90 -5.20 -4.37
C SER A 97 7.44 -6.66 -4.34
N VAL A 98 6.42 -6.97 -3.52
CA VAL A 98 5.83 -8.32 -3.43
C VAL A 98 5.42 -8.91 -4.79
N VAL A 99 5.17 -8.08 -5.81
CA VAL A 99 4.88 -8.53 -7.18
C VAL A 99 6.05 -9.25 -7.84
N GLY A 100 7.28 -8.83 -7.54
CA GLY A 100 8.52 -9.46 -7.99
C GLY A 100 9.02 -10.54 -7.03
N ASP A 101 8.65 -10.46 -5.75
CA ASP A 101 9.21 -11.35 -4.72
C ASP A 101 8.34 -12.57 -4.44
N THR A 102 7.04 -12.50 -4.73
CA THR A 102 6.07 -13.55 -4.37
C THR A 102 5.39 -14.13 -5.59
N ARG A 103 5.32 -15.46 -5.67
CA ARG A 103 4.45 -16.15 -6.62
C ARG A 103 2.98 -15.75 -6.38
N GLY A 104 2.41 -15.00 -7.32
CA GLY A 104 1.04 -14.50 -7.19
C GLY A 104 0.46 -14.12 -8.55
N ILE A 105 0.25 -12.82 -8.77
CA ILE A 105 -0.25 -12.31 -10.04
C ILE A 105 0.77 -12.60 -11.14
N ASN A 106 0.32 -13.27 -12.20
CA ASN A 106 1.12 -13.57 -13.38
C ASN A 106 0.68 -12.69 -14.57
N ASN A 107 1.13 -13.02 -15.77
CA ASN A 107 0.82 -12.29 -17.00
C ASN A 107 -0.67 -12.29 -17.42
N THR A 108 -1.59 -12.97 -16.72
CA THR A 108 -3.03 -12.83 -16.95
C THR A 108 -3.68 -11.73 -16.10
N ALA A 109 -2.94 -11.15 -15.14
CA ALA A 109 -3.41 -10.09 -14.24
C ALA A 109 -4.70 -10.44 -13.47
N GLU A 110 -4.93 -11.72 -13.17
CA GLU A 110 -6.14 -12.18 -12.47
C GLU A 110 -5.98 -12.13 -10.94
N LEU A 111 -6.86 -11.37 -10.27
CA LEU A 111 -7.01 -11.41 -8.82
C LEU A 111 -7.95 -12.54 -8.41
N LYS A 112 -7.46 -13.50 -7.63
CA LYS A 112 -8.22 -14.66 -7.12
C LYS A 112 -8.36 -14.58 -5.61
N ALA A 113 -9.36 -15.26 -5.05
CA ALA A 113 -9.64 -15.22 -3.61
C ALA A 113 -8.44 -15.62 -2.73
N HIS A 114 -7.58 -16.54 -3.19
CA HIS A 114 -6.39 -16.94 -2.45
C HIS A 114 -5.30 -15.86 -2.43
N HIS A 115 -5.25 -14.98 -3.45
CA HIS A 115 -4.31 -13.85 -3.48
C HIS A 115 -4.57 -12.87 -2.32
N LEU A 116 -5.83 -12.66 -1.95
CA LEU A 116 -6.24 -11.75 -0.86
C LEU A 116 -5.71 -12.16 0.53
N ARG A 117 -5.27 -13.42 0.68
CA ARG A 117 -4.69 -13.96 1.93
C ARG A 117 -3.19 -14.23 1.81
N SER A 118 -2.54 -13.69 0.78
CA SER A 118 -1.12 -13.86 0.52
C SER A 118 -0.40 -12.50 0.49
N PRO A 119 0.94 -12.46 0.53
CA PRO A 119 1.69 -11.20 0.47
C PRO A 119 1.33 -10.32 -0.74
N ILE A 120 0.89 -10.91 -1.87
CA ILE A 120 0.50 -10.16 -3.07
C ILE A 120 -0.66 -9.17 -2.84
N ALA A 121 -1.42 -9.35 -1.75
CA ALA A 121 -2.55 -8.49 -1.42
C ALA A 121 -2.15 -7.01 -1.31
N SER A 122 -0.95 -6.71 -0.76
CA SER A 122 -0.49 -5.32 -0.63
C SER A 122 -0.26 -4.66 -1.98
N PHE A 123 0.32 -5.38 -2.94
CA PHE A 123 0.49 -4.91 -4.32
C PHE A 123 -0.86 -4.68 -4.98
N THR A 124 -1.78 -5.64 -4.85
CA THR A 124 -3.10 -5.55 -5.49
C THR A 124 -3.90 -4.35 -4.97
N GLN A 125 -3.75 -3.99 -3.70
CA GLN A 125 -4.41 -2.84 -3.10
C GLN A 125 -3.87 -1.50 -3.63
N VAL A 126 -2.59 -1.43 -4.05
CA VAL A 126 -2.00 -0.24 -4.70
C VAL A 126 -2.58 -0.02 -6.10
N ILE A 127 -2.87 -1.10 -6.82
CA ILE A 127 -3.23 -1.06 -8.25
C ILE A 127 -4.72 -1.17 -8.54
N ILE A 128 -5.53 -1.48 -7.52
CA ILE A 128 -6.97 -1.71 -7.72
C ILE A 128 -7.65 -0.47 -8.31
N ASN A 129 -8.54 -0.69 -9.27
CA ASN A 129 -9.42 0.32 -9.85
C ASN A 129 -10.81 0.16 -9.24
N HIS A 130 -11.18 1.03 -8.31
CA HIS A 130 -12.55 1.14 -7.80
C HIS A 130 -13.18 2.48 -8.16
N SER A 131 -14.51 2.56 -8.07
CA SER A 131 -15.31 3.73 -8.46
C SER A 131 -14.88 5.06 -7.85
N GLN A 132 -14.24 5.03 -6.68
CA GLN A 132 -13.75 6.23 -6.00
C GLN A 132 -12.28 6.56 -6.31
N ASN A 133 -11.46 5.55 -6.64
CA ASN A 133 -10.01 5.65 -6.86
C ASN A 133 -9.27 6.69 -5.98
N LYS A 134 -9.54 6.61 -4.68
CA LYS A 134 -9.01 7.48 -3.63
C LYS A 134 -8.08 6.70 -2.72
N ALA A 135 -7.03 7.33 -2.22
CA ALA A 135 -6.13 6.76 -1.24
C ALA A 135 -5.58 7.84 -0.30
N SER A 136 -5.19 7.41 0.89
CA SER A 136 -4.34 8.13 1.82
C SER A 136 -3.17 7.22 2.21
N LEU A 137 -2.09 7.82 2.69
CA LEU A 137 -0.99 7.08 3.28
C LEU A 137 -0.58 7.79 4.55
N ILE A 138 -0.63 7.07 5.67
CA ILE A 138 -0.25 7.57 6.98
C ILE A 138 0.76 6.61 7.60
N MET A 139 1.82 7.19 8.13
CA MET A 139 2.73 6.53 9.06
C MET A 139 2.64 7.27 10.40
N THR A 140 2.67 6.54 11.50
CA THR A 140 2.75 7.12 12.84
C THR A 140 3.98 6.57 13.52
N MET A 141 4.85 7.44 14.01
CA MET A 141 5.91 7.03 14.93
C MET A 141 5.27 6.80 16.29
N THR A 142 5.24 5.55 16.73
CA THR A 142 5.00 5.21 18.12
C THR A 142 6.37 5.26 18.76
N ASP A 143 6.71 6.32 19.49
CA ASP A 143 7.87 6.23 20.36
C ASP A 143 7.60 5.04 21.27
N GLY A 144 8.50 4.06 21.23
CA GLY A 144 8.41 2.92 22.12
C GLY A 144 8.45 3.48 23.53
N MET A 145 7.31 3.52 24.21
CA MET A 145 7.29 3.44 25.66
C MET A 145 7.74 2.03 26.03
N GLY A 146 9.02 1.75 25.80
CA GLY A 146 9.77 0.80 26.59
C GLY A 146 9.97 1.48 27.93
N ASN A 147 9.36 0.92 28.97
CA ASN A 147 9.84 1.17 30.31
C ASN A 147 11.24 0.56 30.39
N ASP A 148 12.27 1.40 30.29
CA ASP A 148 13.61 1.15 30.82
C ASP A 148 14.11 2.45 31.45
#